data_AF-A0A914R9L0-F1
#
_entry.id   AF-A0A914R9L0-F1
#
_cell.length_a   1.000
_cell.length_b   1.000
_cell.length_c   1.000
_cell.angle_alpha   90.00
_cell.angle_beta   90.00
_cell.angle_gamma   90.00
#
_symmetry.space_group_name_H-M   'P 1'
#
loop_
_entity.id
_entity.type
_entity.pdbx_description
1 polymer ?
#
loop_
_entity_poly.entity_id
_entity_poly.type
_entity_poly.pdbx_seq_one_letter_code
_entity_poly.pdbx_strand_id
1 'polypeptide(L)' 'MIRNFRHFPNGVVWDPRGKYLVAMSTDRKLDIIDAAKGSKLKCIWSVHMKAGIFCGEHLQAEVC' A
#
# COMPACT_ATOMS: atom_id res chain seq x y z
N MET A 1 -9.96 -8.30 -14.82
CA MET A 1 -10.92 -7.28 -14.32
C MET A 1 -11.15 -7.50 -12.83
N ILE A 2 -10.69 -6.57 -11.99
CA ILE A 2 -10.94 -6.59 -10.54
C ILE A 2 -12.36 -6.13 -10.30
N ARG A 3 -13.17 -7.02 -9.71
CA ARG A 3 -14.59 -6.76 -9.44
C ARG A 3 -14.91 -6.64 -7.96
N ASN A 4 -13.94 -6.95 -7.08
CA ASN A 4 -14.17 -7.03 -5.65
C ASN A 4 -12.93 -6.57 -4.88
N PHE A 5 -12.80 -5.25 -4.72
CA PHE A 5 -11.87 -4.72 -3.72
C PHE A 5 -12.37 -5.20 -2.37
N ARG A 6 -11.51 -5.89 -1.60
CA ARG A 6 -11.93 -6.59 -0.38
C ARG A 6 -12.62 -5.66 0.63
N HIS A 7 -12.23 -4.39 0.64
CA HIS A 7 -12.84 -3.29 1.39
C HIS A 7 -12.71 -1.98 0.60
N PHE A 8 -13.20 -0.88 1.16
CA PHE A 8 -13.14 0.44 0.54
C PHE A 8 -11.68 0.86 0.28
N PRO A 9 -11.28 1.12 -0.97
CA PRO A 9 -9.93 1.58 -1.25
C PRO A 9 -9.79 3.03 -0.76
N ASN A 10 -8.80 3.26 0.10
CA ASN A 10 -8.51 4.59 0.64
C ASN A 10 -7.40 5.32 -0.14
N GLY A 11 -6.71 4.63 -1.04
CA GLY A 11 -5.68 5.21 -1.89
C GLY A 11 -5.43 4.36 -3.13
N VAL A 12 -5.21 5.02 -4.26
CA VAL A 12 -4.89 4.37 -5.53
C VAL A 12 -3.72 5.14 -6.16
N VAL A 13 -2.70 4.41 -6.61
CA VAL A 13 -1.56 4.97 -7.34
C VAL A 13 -1.29 4.12 -8.57
N TRP A 14 -0.83 4.75 -9.64
CA TRP A 14 -0.48 4.10 -10.88
C TRP A 14 1.03 4.19 -11.13
N ASP A 15 1.60 3.15 -11.74
CA ASP A 15 2.92 3.23 -12.34
C ASP A 15 2.85 4.10 -13.60
N PRO A 16 3.65 5.18 -13.72
CA PRO A 16 3.62 6.05 -14.90
C PRO A 16 4.02 5.32 -16.20
N ARG A 17 4.69 4.17 -16.10
CA ARG A 17 4.99 3.30 -17.26
C ARG A 17 3.82 2.40 -17.65
N GLY A 18 2.71 2.45 -16.91
CA GLY A 18 1.47 1.74 -17.21
C GLY A 18 1.55 0.23 -16.97
N LYS A 19 2.53 -0.26 -16.20
CA LYS A 19 2.67 -1.71 -15.95
C LYS A 19 1.86 -2.15 -14.73
N TYR A 20 1.81 -1.32 -13.71
CA TYR A 20 1.21 -1.66 -12.42
C TYR A 20 0.20 -0.62 -11.95
N LEU A 21 -0.80 -1.11 -11.23
CA LEU A 21 -1.69 -0.30 -10.42
C LEU A 21 -1.63 -0.81 -9.00
N VAL A 22 -1.67 0.10 -8.03
CA VAL A 22 -1.62 -0.25 -6.62
C VAL A 22 -2.84 0.36 -5.95
N ALA A 23 -3.55 -0.47 -5.19
CA ALA A 23 -4.68 -0.05 -4.39
C ALA A 23 -4.43 -0.39 -2.92
N MET A 24 -4.54 0.61 -2.06
CA MET A 24 -4.56 0.43 -0.61
C MET A 24 -5.99 0.30 -0.13
N SER A 25 -6.18 -0.52 0.90
CA SER A 25 -7.47 -0.83 1.49
C SER A 25 -7.46 -0.51 2.99
N THR A 26 -8.63 -0.20 3.53
CA THR A 26 -8.82 0.09 4.97
C THR A 26 -8.45 -1.07 5.89
N ASP A 27 -8.33 -2.30 5.37
CA ASP A 27 -7.86 -3.48 6.10
C ASP A 27 -6.33 -3.54 6.30
N ARG A 28 -5.62 -2.42 6.08
CA ARG A 28 -4.16 -2.29 6.17
C ARG A 28 -3.42 -3.22 5.22
N LYS A 29 -4.00 -3.49 4.05
CA LYS A 29 -3.38 -4.26 2.98
C LYS A 29 -3.30 -3.45 1.70
N LEU A 30 -2.35 -3.86 0.88
CA LEU A 30 -2.07 -3.27 -0.43
C LEU A 30 -2.12 -4.37 -1.48
N ASP A 31 -2.86 -4.13 -2.56
CA ASP A 31 -2.92 -5.02 -3.71
C ASP A 31 -2.15 -4.41 -4.89
N ILE A 32 -1.24 -5.20 -5.47
CA ILE A 32 -0.54 -4.89 -6.73
C ILE A 32 -1.30 -5.56 -7.86
N ILE A 33 -1.56 -4.80 -8.91
CA ILE A 33 -2.46 -5.13 -9.99
C ILE A 33 -1.72 -4.94 -11.32
N ASP A 34 -1.89 -5.88 -12.24
CA ASP A 34 -1.46 -5.72 -13.62
C ASP A 34 -2.39 -4.72 -14.32
N ALA A 35 -1.83 -3.60 -14.78
CA ALA A 35 -2.64 -2.52 -15.34
C ALA A 35 -3.28 -2.89 -16.69
N ALA A 36 -2.63 -3.75 -17.49
CA ALA A 36 -3.13 -4.15 -18.81
C ALA A 36 -4.25 -5.18 -18.71
N LYS A 37 -4.12 -6.15 -17.81
CA LYS A 37 -5.06 -7.27 -17.63
C LYS A 37 -6.14 -6.94 -16.59
N GLY A 38 -5.89 -5.95 -15.74
CA GLY A 38 -6.71 -5.64 -14.57
C GLY A 38 -6.83 -6.85 -13.64
N SER A 39 -5.72 -7.57 -13.45
CA SER A 39 -5.65 -8.80 -12.66
C SER A 39 -4.80 -8.56 -11.43
N LYS A 40 -5.24 -9.04 -10.25
CA LYS A 40 -4.42 -8.93 -9.04
C LYS A 40 -3.18 -9.82 -9.17
N LEU A 41 -2.01 -9.23 -8.97
CA LEU A 41 -0.72 -9.91 -9.00
C LEU A 41 -0.29 -10.32 -7.60
N LYS A 42 -0.42 -9.43 -6.62
CA LYS A 42 0.09 -9.67 -5.25
C LYS A 42 -0.71 -8.90 -4.21
N CYS A 43 -0.76 -9.43 -3.00
CA CYS A 43 -1.25 -8.74 -1.81
C CYS A 43 -0.11 -8.61 -0.80
N ILE A 44 0.14 -7.41 -0.29
CA ILE A 44 1.10 -7.11 0.76
C ILE A 44 0.33 -6.73 2.01
N TRP A 45 0.68 -7.37 3.12
CA TRP A 45 0.01 -7.20 4.42
C TRP A 45 1.01 -7.14 5.59
N SER A 46 2.28 -7.45 5.34
CA SER A 46 3.37 -7.32 6.30
C SER A 46 4.60 -6.83 5.57
N VAL A 47 5.29 -5.86 6.16
CA VAL A 47 6.58 -5.35 5.70
C VAL A 47 7.54 -5.42 6.88
N HIS A 48 8.58 -6.23 6.74
CA HIS A 48 9.62 -6.33 7.74
C HIS A 48 10.61 -5.18 7.52
N MET A 49 10.56 -4.17 8.40
CA MET A 49 11.51 -3.06 8.42
C MET A 49 12.71 -3.42 9.30
N LYS A 50 13.93 -3.03 8.91
CA LYS A 50 15.09 -3.13 9.81
C LYS A 50 14.93 -2.12 10.95
N ALA A 51 15.18 -2.55 12.17
CA ALA A 51 15.27 -1.64 13.31
C ALA A 51 16.39 -0.62 13.05
N GLY A 52 16.08 0.68 13.19
CA GLY A 52 17.06 1.77 13.01
C GLY A 52 16.83 2.71 11.82
N ILE A 53 15.80 2.50 10.99
CA ILE A 53 15.48 3.41 9.86
C ILE A 53 14.63 4.63 10.30
N PHE A 54 14.10 4.63 11.53
CA PHE A 54 13.47 5.80 12.12
C PHE A 54 14.53 6.69 12.78
N CYS A 55 15.29 7.44 11.96
CA CYS A 55 15.98 8.63 12.43
C CYS A 55 15.22 9.84 11.90
N GLY A 56 14.12 10.17 12.58
CA GLY A 56 13.56 11.51 12.56
C GLY A 56 13.99 12.17 13.86
N GLU A 57 14.88 13.14 13.79
CA GLU A 57 15.03 14.09 14.88
C GLU A 57 13.65 14.75 15.15
N HIS A 58 13.32 14.89 16.43
CA HIS A 58 12.25 15.75 16.95
C HIS A 58 10.79 15.24 16.81
N LEU A 59 10.37 14.39 17.76
CA LEU A 59 9.02 14.49 18.34
C LEU A 59 9.16 14.52 19.86
N GLN A 60 9.43 15.72 20.35
CA GLN A 60 9.35 16.06 21.76
C GLN A 60 7.95 16.63 22.00
N ALA A 61 7.11 15.90 22.74
CA ALA A 61 6.05 16.44 23.59
C ALA A 61 5.23 15.28 24.20
N GLU A 62 5.50 15.06 25.48
CA GLU A 62 4.51 14.86 26.56
C GLU A 62 3.17 14.17 26.21
N VAL A 63 2.97 12.99 26.81
CA VAL A 63 1.72 12.69 27.52
C VAL A 63 2.08 12.05 28.86
N CYS A 64 1.56 12.65 29.93
CA CYS A 64 1.72 12.28 31.34
C CYS A 64 1.36 10.83 31.66
#